data_AF-A0A8T5TLM9-F1
#
_entry.id   AF-A0A8T5TLM9-F1
#
_cell.length_a   1.000
_cell.length_b   1.000
_cell.length_c   1.000
_cell.angle_alpha   90.00
_cell.angle_beta   90.00
_cell.angle_gamma   90.00
#
_symmetry.space_group_name_H-M   'P 1'
#
loop_
_entity.id
_entity.type
_entity.pdbx_description
1 polymer ?
#
loop_
_entity_poly.entity_id
_entity_poly.type
_entity_poly.pdbx_seq_one_letter_code
_entity_poly.pdbx_strand_id
1 'polypeptide(L)'
;LYLQLETESDPVRYQYLLDEIQRIFCEEIPEIPCFVNGYWYTYSDWYWEGWTNALNNYQQLITEWTNNHIPMKTRMILNLVSTGRGAPGGGIPWTGLEIFMILGLVSTIILAGYKIHRKKR
;
A
#
# COMPACT_ATOMS: atom_id res chain seq x y z
N LEU A 1 25.98 -16.43 7.59
CA LEU A 1 25.94 -14.97 7.66
C LEU A 1 24.63 -14.46 8.26
N TYR A 2 23.47 -14.63 7.62
CA TYR A 2 22.18 -14.16 8.17
C TYR A 2 21.88 -14.63 9.61
N LEU A 3 21.93 -15.94 9.89
CA LEU A 3 21.71 -16.49 11.25
C LEU A 3 22.73 -15.98 12.29
N GLN A 4 23.94 -15.63 11.84
CA GLN A 4 24.96 -15.05 12.72
C GLN A 4 24.61 -13.59 13.02
N LEU A 5 24.18 -12.82 12.02
CA LEU A 5 23.73 -11.44 12.19
C LEU A 5 22.54 -11.33 13.15
N GLU A 6 21.57 -12.24 13.09
CA GLU A 6 20.37 -12.23 13.96
C GLU A 6 20.67 -12.38 15.45
N THR A 7 21.78 -13.04 15.79
CA THR A 7 22.16 -13.37 17.18
C THR A 7 23.37 -12.57 17.66
N GLU A 8 23.98 -11.77 16.78
CA GLU A 8 25.17 -10.98 17.11
C GLU A 8 24.79 -9.77 17.97
N SER A 9 25.53 -9.61 19.07
CA SER A 9 25.30 -8.52 20.03
C SER A 9 26.42 -7.49 20.04
N ASP A 10 27.61 -7.85 19.52
CA ASP A 10 28.71 -6.90 19.36
C ASP A 10 28.45 -5.97 18.15
N PRO A 11 28.34 -4.64 18.34
CA PRO A 11 28.05 -3.70 17.26
C PRO A 11 29.09 -3.72 16.13
N VAL A 12 30.37 -3.92 16.46
CA VAL A 12 31.45 -3.92 15.46
C VAL A 12 31.31 -5.15 14.56
N ARG A 13 31.08 -6.31 15.16
CA ARG A 13 30.87 -7.55 14.43
C ARG A 13 29.55 -7.58 13.68
N TYR A 14 28.49 -6.98 14.23
CA TYR A 14 27.22 -6.80 13.54
C TYR A 14 27.40 -6.00 12.24
N GLN A 15 28.10 -4.87 12.30
CA GLN A 15 28.38 -4.05 11.12
C GLN A 15 29.17 -4.83 10.06
N TYR A 16 30.22 -5.55 10.47
CA TYR A 16 31.01 -6.38 9.56
C TYR A 16 30.15 -7.44 8.85
N LEU A 17 29.29 -8.14 9.59
CA LEU A 17 28.39 -9.15 9.02
C LEU A 17 27.37 -8.51 8.06
N LEU A 18 26.87 -7.31 8.37
CA LEU A 18 25.95 -6.57 7.52
C LEU A 18 26.63 -6.14 6.21
N ASP A 19 27.84 -5.61 6.28
CA ASP A 19 28.63 -5.19 5.12
C ASP A 19 28.91 -6.37 4.17
N GLU A 20 29.25 -7.55 4.72
CA GLU A 20 29.47 -8.76 3.92
C GLU A 20 28.19 -9.23 3.22
N ILE A 21 27.03 -9.14 3.88
CA ILE A 21 25.73 -9.46 3.26
C ILE A 21 25.41 -8.47 2.14
N GLN A 22 25.64 -7.17 2.36
CA GLN A 22 25.42 -6.14 1.34
C GLN A 22 26.35 -6.33 0.13
N ARG A 23 27.61 -6.72 0.37
CA ARG A 23 28.58 -7.05 -0.68
C ARG A 23 28.06 -8.19 -1.56
N ILE A 24 27.64 -9.30 -0.95
CA ILE A 24 27.05 -10.45 -1.67
C ILE A 24 25.82 -10.01 -2.47
N PHE A 25 24.94 -9.21 -1.87
CA PHE A 25 23.73 -8.71 -2.54
C PHE A 25 24.06 -7.87 -3.79
N CYS A 26 25.13 -7.06 -3.73
CA CYS A 26 25.60 -6.27 -4.87
C CYS A 26 26.30 -7.12 -5.95
N GLU A 27 27.01 -8.18 -5.57
CA GLU A 27 27.73 -9.06 -6.50
C GLU A 27 26.81 -10.04 -7.23
N GLU A 28 25.82 -10.59 -6.53
CA GLU A 28 24.95 -11.65 -7.06
C GLU A 28 23.64 -11.09 -7.66
N ILE A 29 23.27 -9.85 -7.32
CA ILE A 29 22.03 -9.14 -7.75
C ILE A 29 20.79 -10.07 -7.77
N PRO A 30 20.38 -10.62 -6.61
CA PRO A 30 19.19 -11.46 -6.54
C PRO A 30 17.91 -10.66 -6.83
N GLU A 31 17.88 -9.38 -6.46
CA GLU A 31 16.80 -8.42 -6.72
C GLU A 31 17.38 -7.00 -6.71
N ILE A 32 16.83 -6.09 -7.52
CA ILE A 32 17.28 -4.69 -7.59
C ILE A 32 16.32 -3.80 -6.81
N PRO A 33 16.72 -3.26 -5.64
CA PRO A 33 15.90 -2.32 -4.89
C PRO A 33 15.73 -1.04 -5.69
N CYS A 34 14.49 -0.70 -6.05
CA CYS A 34 14.21 0.48 -6.86
C CYS A 34 13.93 1.71 -5.99
N PHE A 35 12.97 1.59 -5.07
CA PHE A 35 12.55 2.69 -4.19
C PHE A 35 11.93 2.13 -2.91
N VAL A 36 11.99 2.93 -1.85
CA VAL A 36 11.27 2.63 -0.61
C VAL A 36 9.78 2.86 -0.86
N ASN A 37 8.96 1.82 -0.69
CA ASN A 37 7.52 1.96 -0.84
C ASN A 37 6.97 2.90 0.25
N GLY A 38 6.16 3.88 -0.16
CA GLY A 38 5.45 4.75 0.77
C GLY A 38 4.49 3.93 1.63
N TYR A 39 4.41 4.27 2.91
CA TYR A 39 3.42 3.65 3.78
C TYR A 39 2.05 4.28 3.50
N TRP A 40 1.28 3.61 2.66
CA TRP A 40 -0.04 4.04 2.22
C TRP A 40 -1.00 4.15 3.42
N TYR A 41 -1.42 5.37 3.72
CA TYR A 41 -2.33 5.66 4.82
C TYR A 41 -3.26 6.80 4.42
N THR A 42 -4.54 6.49 4.29
CA THR A 42 -5.59 7.46 3.96
C THR A 42 -6.81 7.17 4.81
N TYR A 43 -7.51 8.21 5.22
CA TYR A 43 -8.68 8.10 6.07
C TYR A 43 -9.70 9.17 5.71
N SER A 44 -10.91 9.01 6.24
CA SER A 44 -12.01 9.96 6.05
C SER A 44 -12.53 10.41 7.41
N ASP A 45 -12.61 11.72 7.57
CA ASP A 45 -13.19 12.36 8.75
C ASP A 45 -14.72 12.44 8.68
N TRP A 46 -15.38 11.68 7.80
CA TRP A 46 -16.84 11.73 7.70
C TRP A 46 -17.51 11.16 8.96
N TYR A 47 -17.13 9.95 9.37
CA TYR A 47 -17.74 9.25 10.51
C TYR A 47 -16.86 9.26 11.75
N TRP A 48 -15.54 9.34 11.57
CA TRP A 48 -14.56 9.16 12.62
C TRP A 48 -13.51 10.25 12.52
N GLU A 49 -13.23 10.91 13.64
CA GLU A 49 -12.10 11.80 13.82
C GLU A 49 -11.09 11.17 14.78
N GLY A 50 -9.94 11.82 14.99
CA GLY A 50 -8.91 11.34 15.90
C GLY A 50 -7.91 10.36 15.27
N TRP A 51 -7.82 10.33 13.93
CA TRP A 51 -6.81 9.55 13.22
C TRP A 51 -5.39 9.98 13.59
N THR A 52 -4.46 9.04 13.50
CA THR A 52 -3.05 9.31 13.77
C THR A 52 -2.44 10.10 12.62
N ASN A 53 -1.75 11.18 12.92
CA ASN A 53 -1.08 12.02 11.93
C ASN A 53 0.06 12.80 12.60
N ALA A 54 0.74 13.67 11.85
CA ALA A 54 1.87 14.44 12.38
C ALA A 54 1.50 15.31 13.61
N LEU A 55 0.25 15.76 13.73
CA LEU A 55 -0.24 16.57 14.84
C LEU A 55 -0.83 15.71 15.99
N ASN A 56 -1.38 14.54 15.66
CA ASN A 56 -1.99 13.59 16.60
C ASN A 56 -1.24 12.26 16.59
N ASN A 57 0.03 12.27 17.00
CA ASN A 57 0.96 11.15 16.86
C ASN A 57 0.95 10.19 18.07
N TYR A 58 -0.17 9.52 18.31
CA TYR A 58 -0.31 8.55 19.40
C TYR A 58 0.16 7.13 19.02
N GLN A 59 0.42 6.87 17.73
CA GLN A 59 0.98 5.62 17.23
C GLN A 59 1.58 5.78 15.83
N GLN A 60 2.34 4.76 15.39
CA GLN A 60 2.75 4.65 14.00
C GLN A 60 1.54 4.43 13.08
N LEU A 61 1.63 4.95 11.84
CA LEU A 61 0.66 4.69 10.79
C LEU A 61 0.48 3.19 10.57
N ILE A 62 -0.77 2.77 10.32
CA ILE A 62 -1.10 1.36 10.07
C ILE A 62 -1.90 1.20 8.79
N THR A 63 -1.69 0.08 8.11
CA THR A 63 -2.46 -0.33 6.93
C THR A 63 -3.49 -1.37 7.30
N GLU A 64 -4.56 -1.45 6.52
CA GLU A 64 -5.63 -2.43 6.72
C GLU A 64 -5.17 -3.86 6.37
N TRP A 65 -4.31 -4.02 5.36
CA TRP A 65 -3.95 -5.33 4.77
C TRP A 65 -2.96 -6.18 5.58
N THR A 66 -2.49 -5.72 6.74
CA THR A 66 -1.57 -6.49 7.59
C THR A 66 -2.25 -6.97 8.87
N ASN A 67 -2.10 -8.27 9.17
CA ASN A 67 -2.57 -8.86 10.42
C ASN A 67 -1.58 -8.68 11.57
N ASN A 68 -0.35 -8.23 11.30
CA ASN A 68 0.69 -8.09 12.31
C ASN A 68 0.49 -6.86 13.22
N HIS A 69 -0.47 -6.00 12.90
CA HIS A 69 -0.69 -4.72 13.59
C HIS A 69 -1.91 -4.74 14.51
N ILE A 70 -2.32 -5.90 15.04
CA ILE A 70 -3.50 -5.99 15.94
C ILE A 70 -3.41 -4.99 17.12
N PRO A 71 -2.31 -4.91 17.89
CA PRO A 71 -2.25 -3.96 19.01
C PRO A 71 -2.42 -2.50 18.58
N MET A 72 -1.86 -2.12 17.42
CA MET A 72 -1.98 -0.79 16.86
C MET A 72 -3.38 -0.51 16.28
N LYS A 73 -4.02 -1.51 15.68
CA LYS A 73 -5.42 -1.43 15.23
C LYS A 73 -6.34 -1.21 16.43
N THR A 74 -6.13 -1.93 17.52
CA THR A 74 -6.85 -1.73 18.77
C THR A 74 -6.65 -0.32 19.32
N ARG A 75 -5.40 0.16 19.41
CA ARG A 75 -5.12 1.53 19.87
C ARG A 75 -5.72 2.59 18.94
N MET A 76 -5.73 2.37 17.63
CA MET A 76 -6.41 3.25 16.68
C MET A 76 -7.89 3.35 17.02
N ILE A 77 -8.59 2.20 17.09
CA ILE A 77 -10.02 2.14 17.36
C ILE A 77 -10.38 2.84 18.69
N LEU A 78 -9.56 2.68 19.72
CA LEU A 78 -9.78 3.31 21.02
C LEU A 78 -9.58 4.84 21.01
N ASN A 79 -8.84 5.39 20.04
CA ASN A 79 -8.64 6.84 19.90
C ASN A 79 -9.62 7.49 18.92
N LEU A 80 -10.30 6.71 18.08
CA LEU A 80 -11.28 7.24 17.16
C LEU A 80 -12.53 7.73 17.91
N VAL A 81 -13.00 8.90 17.53
CA VAL A 81 -14.21 9.51 18.08
C VAL A 81 -15.23 9.66 16.96
N SER A 82 -16.49 9.32 17.24
CA SER A 82 -17.55 9.52 16.24
C SER A 82 -17.82 11.00 16.04
N THR A 83 -17.97 11.42 14.79
CA THR A 83 -18.37 12.79 14.43
C THR A 83 -19.86 13.06 14.64
N GLY A 84 -20.66 12.01 14.91
CA GLY A 84 -22.12 12.10 15.00
C GLY A 84 -22.83 12.36 13.66
N ARG A 85 -22.10 12.38 12.53
CA ARG A 85 -22.70 12.59 11.21
C ARG A 85 -23.46 11.32 10.77
N GLY A 86 -24.62 11.53 10.16
CA GLY A 86 -25.38 10.47 9.50
C GLY A 86 -24.65 9.91 8.27
N ALA A 87 -25.24 8.89 7.65
CA ALA A 87 -24.70 8.35 6.41
C ALA A 87 -24.52 9.47 5.37
N PRO A 88 -23.41 9.50 4.61
CA PRO A 88 -23.21 10.50 3.58
C PRO A 88 -24.41 10.43 2.64
N GLY A 89 -25.05 11.58 2.45
CA GLY A 89 -26.17 11.72 1.54
C GLY A 89 -25.70 11.44 0.12
N GLY A 90 -25.98 10.23 -0.37
CA GLY A 90 -25.55 9.74 -1.67
C GLY A 90 -24.21 9.01 -1.60
N GLY A 91 -24.20 7.74 -2.04
CA GLY A 91 -22.95 7.07 -2.39
C GLY A 91 -22.19 7.90 -3.43
N ILE A 92 -20.89 7.66 -3.56
CA ILE A 92 -20.08 8.23 -4.65
C ILE A 92 -20.90 8.03 -5.93
N PRO A 93 -21.25 9.10 -6.66
CA PRO A 93 -22.01 8.94 -7.87
C PRO A 93 -21.10 8.17 -8.84
N TRP A 94 -21.37 6.86 -8.98
CA TRP A 94 -20.69 5.97 -9.93
C TRP A 94 -20.90 6.41 -11.39
N THR A 95 -21.71 7.45 -11.60
CA THR A 95 -22.11 8.13 -12.85
C THR A 95 -20.97 8.70 -13.71
N GLY A 96 -19.72 8.32 -13.47
CA GLY A 96 -18.57 8.58 -14.34
C GLY A 96 -17.77 7.32 -14.68
N LEU A 97 -17.73 6.34 -13.78
CA LEU A 97 -16.99 5.09 -13.96
C LEU A 97 -17.65 4.18 -15.00
N GLU A 98 -18.98 4.21 -15.08
CA GLU A 98 -19.77 3.52 -16.11
C GLU A 98 -19.40 4.03 -17.52
N ILE A 99 -19.17 5.33 -17.68
CA ILE A 99 -18.76 5.94 -18.95
C ILE A 99 -17.38 5.42 -19.37
N PHE A 100 -16.41 5.38 -18.45
CA PHE A 100 -15.08 4.83 -18.75
C PHE A 100 -15.12 3.34 -19.12
N MET A 101 -15.95 2.54 -18.44
CA MET A 101 -16.12 1.13 -18.78
C MET A 101 -16.77 0.94 -20.15
N ILE A 102 -17.80 1.72 -20.49
CA ILE A 102 -18.46 1.68 -21.80
C ILE A 102 -17.49 2.08 -22.92
N LEU A 103 -16.73 3.16 -22.74
CA LEU A 103 -15.71 3.60 -23.70
C LEU A 103 -14.63 2.52 -23.92
N GLY A 104 -14.17 1.90 -22.83
CA GLY A 104 -13.23 0.78 -22.89
C GLY A 104 -13.78 -0.41 -23.69
N LEU A 105 -15.03 -0.81 -23.44
CA LEU A 105 -15.69 -1.91 -24.13
C LEU A 105 -15.88 -1.62 -25.63
N VAL A 106 -16.39 -0.43 -25.97
CA VAL A 106 -16.60 -0.01 -27.37
C VAL A 106 -15.27 0.01 -28.14
N SER A 107 -14.21 0.57 -27.53
CA SER A 107 -12.89 0.59 -28.17
C SER A 107 -12.36 -0.83 -28.46
N THR A 108 -12.56 -1.76 -27.53
CA THR A 108 -12.14 -3.15 -27.67
C THR A 108 -12.89 -3.85 -28.81
N ILE A 109 -14.20 -3.64 -28.91
CA ILE A 109 -15.03 -4.19 -29.99
C ILE A 109 -14.60 -3.64 -31.35
N ILE A 110 -14.35 -2.33 -31.45
CA ILE A 110 -13.89 -1.69 -32.70
C ILE A 110 -12.53 -2.27 -33.12
N LEU A 111 -11.58 -2.35 -32.19
CA LEU A 111 -10.23 -2.87 -32.47
C LEU A 111 -10.27 -4.37 -32.84
N ALA A 112 -11.06 -5.17 -32.15
CA ALA A 112 -11.25 -6.58 -32.46
C ALA A 112 -11.92 -6.79 -33.84
N GLY A 113 -12.97 -6.02 -34.13
CA GLY A 113 -13.65 -6.03 -35.42
C GLY A 113 -12.73 -5.61 -36.57
N TYR A 114 -11.94 -4.54 -36.38
CA TYR A 114 -10.94 -4.10 -37.35
C TYR A 114 -9.87 -5.16 -37.61
N LYS A 115 -9.37 -5.81 -36.55
CA LYS A 115 -8.38 -6.89 -36.67
C LYS A 115 -8.92 -8.09 -37.44
N ILE A 116 -10.17 -8.49 -37.19
CA ILE A 116 -10.84 -9.59 -37.90
C ILE A 116 -11.07 -9.23 -39.38
N HIS A 117 -11.51 -8.01 -39.67
CA HIS A 117 -11.71 -7.54 -41.04
C HIS A 117 -10.39 -7.49 -41.83
N ARG A 118 -9.31 -6.99 -41.22
CA ARG A 118 -7.98 -6.95 -41.84
C ARG A 118 -7.39 -8.34 -42.08
N LYS A 119 -7.70 -9.34 -41.25
CA LYS A 119 -7.22 -10.73 -41.44
C LYS A 119 -7.98 -11.49 -42.54
N LYS A 120 -9.15 -10.99 -42.95
CA LYS A 120 -9.97 -11.56 -44.05
C LYS A 120 -9.69 -10.91 -45.41
N ARG A 121 -8.96 -9.80 -45.46
CA ARG A 121 -8.38 -9.22 -46.69
C ARG A 121 -6.95 -9.71 -46.85
#